data_AF-A0CXQ2-F1
#
_entry.id   AF-A0CXQ2-F1
#
_cell.length_a   1.000
_cell.length_b   1.000
_cell.length_c   1.000
_cell.angle_alpha   90.00
_cell.angle_beta   90.00
_cell.angle_gamma   90.00
#
_symmetry.space_group_name_H-M   'P 1'
#
loop_
_entity.id
_entity.type
_entity.pdbx_description
1 polymer ?
#
loop_
_entity_poly.entity_id
_entity_poly.type
_entity_poly.pdbx_seq_one_letter_code
_entity_poly.pdbx_strand_id
1 'polypeptide(L)'
;MGNQCLNCIRKLVQRQNIKNMSELPQTDIHQQDETYTKVDNVDESENYHEHSEEQILAISDNIQETIDQSIDIFLYRIKTTIEFEEIFRDDQLAILFKSFKHAERYTIIQIKYEFKMKKTSVNDFLNYTYLTHIDQFTTLQTTSEFQLIYASFKKIQFVDSREYVFIKYQKQLSQHKYIQVLRSINSDQSQQTTRGIIYISGFLLEEMPNQEIRVQAYAEVDFKIKLPPGMIKKALSIELKRALQQFIY
;
A
#
# COMPACT_ATOMS: atom_id res chain seq x y z
N MET A 1 -23.86 11.30 -41.24
CA MET A 1 -24.26 9.89 -41.10
C MET A 1 -23.20 9.03 -41.75
N GLY A 2 -22.62 8.08 -41.01
CA GLY A 2 -21.58 7.18 -41.51
C GLY A 2 -20.97 6.37 -40.36
N ASN A 3 -21.78 5.52 -39.73
CA ASN A 3 -21.32 4.57 -38.71
C ASN A 3 -20.36 3.55 -39.36
N GLN A 4 -19.06 3.74 -39.20
CA GLN A 4 -18.08 2.70 -39.48
C GLN A 4 -18.03 1.72 -38.32
N CYS A 5 -18.21 0.44 -38.67
CA CYS A 5 -18.43 -0.68 -37.77
C CYS A 5 -17.19 -0.97 -36.89
N LEU A 6 -17.31 -0.72 -35.58
CA LEU A 6 -16.32 -1.07 -34.54
C LEU A 6 -15.91 -2.56 -34.54
N ASN A 7 -16.70 -3.45 -35.15
CA ASN A 7 -16.37 -4.87 -35.27
C ASN A 7 -15.32 -5.18 -36.35
N CYS A 8 -15.02 -4.25 -37.27
CA CYS A 8 -13.97 -4.45 -38.29
C CYS A 8 -12.55 -4.22 -37.72
N ILE A 9 -12.39 -3.31 -36.75
CA ILE A 9 -11.09 -3.01 -36.14
C ILE A 9 -10.65 -4.13 -35.17
N ARG A 10 -11.60 -4.74 -34.44
CA ARG A 10 -11.31 -5.88 -33.54
C ARG A 10 -10.74 -7.11 -34.26
N LYS A 11 -11.16 -7.38 -35.50
CA LYS A 11 -10.64 -8.52 -36.29
C LYS A 11 -9.25 -8.31 -36.88
N LEU A 12 -8.79 -7.06 -37.02
CA LEU A 12 -7.44 -6.74 -37.50
C LEU A 12 -6.38 -6.94 -36.40
N VAL A 13 -6.72 -6.58 -35.15
CA VAL A 13 -5.82 -6.76 -33.99
C VAL A 13 -5.66 -8.25 -33.63
N GLN A 14 -6.72 -9.05 -33.75
CA GLN A 14 -6.63 -10.50 -33.47
C GLN A 14 -5.81 -11.28 -34.52
N ARG A 15 -5.70 -10.80 -35.77
CA ARG A 15 -4.93 -11.50 -36.82
C ARG A 15 -3.42 -11.21 -36.78
N GLN A 16 -2.98 -10.14 -36.14
CA GLN A 16 -1.54 -9.85 -35.97
C GLN A 16 -0.90 -10.64 -34.83
N ASN A 17 -1.66 -11.02 -33.80
CA ASN A 17 -1.13 -11.81 -32.68
C ASN A 17 -0.98 -13.32 -32.97
N ILE A 18 -1.54 -13.81 -34.08
CA ILE A 18 -1.48 -15.26 -34.44
C ILE A 18 -0.23 -15.60 -35.26
N LYS A 19 0.49 -14.62 -35.82
CA LYS A 19 1.67 -14.87 -36.67
C LYS A 19 3.03 -14.96 -35.95
N ASN A 20 3.11 -14.68 -34.65
CA ASN A 20 4.38 -14.64 -33.91
C ASN A 20 4.55 -15.74 -32.86
N MET A 21 3.86 -16.88 -33.00
CA MET A 21 3.92 -17.99 -32.02
C MET A 21 4.16 -19.38 -32.63
N SER A 22 4.73 -19.45 -33.84
CA SER A 22 5.27 -20.71 -34.37
C SER A 22 6.78 -20.73 -34.17
N GLU A 23 7.23 -21.31 -33.06
CA GLU A 23 8.52 -22.02 -32.88
C GLU A 23 8.88 -22.03 -31.39
N LEU A 24 8.59 -23.14 -30.71
CA LEU A 24 9.39 -23.74 -29.63
C LEU A 24 8.78 -25.14 -29.31
N PRO A 25 9.61 -26.15 -28.98
CA PRO A 25 9.25 -27.55 -29.06
C PRO A 25 8.40 -28.03 -27.88
N GLN A 26 7.54 -29.00 -28.20
CA GLN A 26 6.62 -29.71 -27.32
C GLN A 26 7.38 -30.62 -26.32
N THR A 27 6.93 -30.60 -25.07
CA THR A 27 6.98 -31.78 -24.19
C THR A 27 5.61 -31.97 -23.56
N ASP A 28 4.98 -33.08 -23.91
CA ASP A 28 3.71 -33.59 -23.41
C ASP A 28 3.71 -33.81 -21.90
N ILE A 29 2.72 -33.27 -21.18
CA ILE A 29 2.05 -33.97 -20.06
C ILE A 29 0.55 -33.58 -20.07
N HIS A 30 -0.26 -34.60 -19.87
CA HIS A 30 -1.71 -34.72 -20.06
C HIS A 30 -2.63 -33.65 -19.44
N GLN A 31 -3.72 -33.44 -20.19
CA GLN A 31 -5.02 -32.88 -19.87
C GLN A 31 -5.64 -33.42 -18.57
N GLN A 32 -6.35 -32.55 -17.85
CA GLN A 32 -7.79 -32.75 -17.62
C GLN A 32 -8.52 -31.41 -17.35
N ASP A 33 -9.73 -31.39 -17.87
CA ASP A 33 -10.61 -30.27 -18.19
C ASP A 33 -11.50 -29.79 -17.03
N GLU A 34 -12.01 -28.56 -17.22
CA GLU A 34 -13.34 -28.04 -16.81
C GLU A 34 -13.69 -28.00 -15.31
N THR A 35 -13.99 -26.84 -14.71
CA THR A 35 -15.26 -26.13 -14.93
C THR A 35 -15.24 -24.79 -14.17
N TYR A 36 -15.78 -23.75 -14.82
CA TYR A 36 -16.16 -22.48 -14.19
C TYR A 36 -17.45 -22.69 -13.40
N THR A 37 -17.42 -22.48 -12.09
CA THR A 37 -18.63 -22.34 -11.27
C THR A 37 -18.60 -20.99 -10.56
N LYS A 38 -19.59 -20.16 -10.87
CA LYS A 38 -20.06 -19.07 -10.01
C LYS A 38 -20.35 -19.66 -8.63
N VAL A 39 -19.80 -19.06 -7.58
CA VAL A 39 -20.25 -19.30 -6.20
C VAL A 39 -20.90 -18.01 -5.74
N ASP A 40 -22.23 -17.99 -5.84
CA ASP A 40 -23.09 -17.11 -5.06
C ASP A 40 -23.17 -17.67 -3.63
N ASN A 41 -23.25 -16.75 -2.66
CA ASN A 41 -23.57 -16.92 -1.23
C ASN A 41 -22.59 -17.75 -0.39
N VAL A 42 -21.79 -17.05 0.43
CA VAL A 42 -21.21 -17.62 1.65
C VAL A 42 -21.92 -16.99 2.84
N ASP A 43 -22.45 -17.89 3.67
CA ASP A 43 -23.14 -17.71 4.93
C ASP A 43 -22.60 -16.56 5.80
N GLU A 44 -23.53 -15.71 6.22
CA GLU A 44 -23.40 -14.91 7.44
C GLU A 44 -23.52 -15.84 8.65
N SER A 45 -22.41 -16.38 9.16
CA SER A 45 -22.31 -16.76 10.58
C SER A 45 -20.93 -17.33 10.94
N GLU A 46 -19.95 -16.48 11.23
CA GLU A 46 -18.83 -16.90 12.09
C GLU A 46 -18.45 -15.80 13.09
N ASN A 47 -18.75 -16.10 14.36
CA ASN A 47 -18.21 -15.56 15.61
C ASN A 47 -17.29 -14.33 15.50
N TYR A 48 -17.87 -13.14 15.56
CA TYR A 48 -17.16 -11.97 16.06
C TYR A 48 -17.04 -12.10 17.58
N HIS A 49 -15.84 -12.47 18.04
CA HIS A 49 -15.49 -12.28 19.44
C HIS A 49 -15.62 -10.79 19.77
N GLU A 50 -16.53 -10.46 20.69
CA GLU A 50 -16.53 -9.18 21.40
C GLU A 50 -15.12 -8.98 21.97
N HIS A 51 -14.35 -8.09 21.34
CA HIS A 51 -13.04 -7.70 21.83
C HIS A 51 -13.27 -6.81 23.06
N SER A 52 -12.67 -7.18 24.19
CA SER A 52 -12.89 -6.46 25.45
C SER A 52 -12.31 -5.05 25.37
N GLU A 53 -13.16 -4.07 25.68
CA GLU A 53 -12.85 -2.64 25.76
C GLU A 53 -11.61 -2.33 26.63
N GLU A 54 -11.23 -3.24 27.52
CA GLU A 54 -10.08 -3.14 28.44
C GLU A 54 -8.71 -3.06 27.73
N GLN A 55 -8.50 -3.71 26.59
CA GLN A 55 -7.21 -3.63 25.86
C GLN A 55 -7.04 -2.28 25.14
N ILE A 56 -8.16 -1.64 24.79
CA ILE A 56 -8.21 -0.34 24.12
C ILE A 56 -7.95 0.79 25.13
N LEU A 57 -8.38 0.62 26.38
CA LEU A 57 -8.15 1.57 27.48
C LEU A 57 -6.67 1.70 27.87
N ALA A 58 -5.85 0.65 27.70
CA ALA A 58 -4.39 0.76 27.95
C ALA A 58 -3.66 1.65 26.93
N ILE A 59 -4.26 1.89 25.76
CA ILE A 59 -3.75 2.80 24.71
C ILE A 59 -4.24 4.24 24.95
N SER A 60 -5.31 4.44 25.75
CA SER A 60 -6.04 5.71 25.81
C SER A 60 -5.36 6.80 26.60
N ASP A 61 -4.52 6.49 27.60
CA ASP A 61 -4.01 7.50 28.53
C ASP A 61 -3.10 8.55 27.86
N ASN A 62 -2.61 8.28 26.64
CA ASN A 62 -1.83 9.27 25.91
C ASN A 62 -1.87 9.16 24.37
N ILE A 63 -3.02 8.74 23.82
CA ILE A 63 -3.18 8.56 22.38
C ILE A 63 -2.93 9.89 21.62
N GLN A 64 -3.40 11.02 22.15
CA GLN A 64 -3.26 12.31 21.50
C GLN A 64 -1.79 12.77 21.43
N GLU A 65 -1.01 12.62 22.51
CA GLU A 65 0.43 12.90 22.47
C GLU A 65 1.13 11.96 21.49
N THR A 66 0.73 10.67 21.45
CA THR A 66 1.28 9.71 20.48
C THR A 66 1.00 10.15 19.04
N ILE A 67 -0.20 10.65 18.76
CA ILE A 67 -0.60 11.20 17.45
C ILE A 67 0.27 12.41 17.12
N ASP A 68 0.34 13.41 18.00
CA ASP A 68 1.08 14.66 17.74
C ASP A 68 2.58 14.39 17.56
N GLN A 69 3.20 13.58 18.43
CA GLN A 69 4.60 13.16 18.28
C GLN A 69 4.83 12.44 16.95
N SER A 70 3.90 11.60 16.53
CA SER A 70 4.05 10.84 15.29
C SER A 70 3.89 11.73 14.05
N ILE A 71 3.03 12.76 14.10
CA ILE A 71 2.96 13.83 13.08
C ILE A 71 4.30 14.56 12.99
N ASP A 72 4.87 14.98 14.12
CA ASP A 72 6.14 15.71 14.16
C ASP A 72 7.29 14.87 13.60
N ILE A 73 7.37 13.60 14.01
CA ILE A 73 8.34 12.64 13.47
C ILE A 73 8.16 12.50 11.96
N PHE A 74 6.92 12.32 11.48
CA PHE A 74 6.65 12.18 10.05
C PHE A 74 7.07 13.43 9.26
N LEU A 75 6.70 14.64 9.74
CA LEU A 75 7.06 15.90 9.10
C LEU A 75 8.57 16.16 9.11
N TYR A 76 9.28 15.73 10.15
CA TYR A 76 10.74 15.76 10.18
C TYR A 76 11.35 14.78 9.16
N ARG A 77 10.85 13.54 9.15
CA ARG A 77 11.33 12.47 8.27
C ARG A 77 11.13 12.83 6.83
N ILE A 78 9.98 13.38 6.42
CA ILE A 78 9.70 13.70 5.02
C ILE A 78 10.67 14.77 4.47
N LYS A 79 11.03 15.76 5.29
CA LYS A 79 11.97 16.84 4.92
C LYS A 79 13.42 16.39 4.81
N THR A 80 13.83 15.37 5.58
CA THR A 80 15.24 14.96 5.68
C THR A 80 15.64 13.97 4.58
N THR A 81 16.36 14.39 3.54
CA THR A 81 16.74 13.51 2.42
C THR A 81 18.13 12.87 2.53
N ILE A 82 18.89 13.24 3.56
CA ILE A 82 20.26 12.75 3.76
C ILE A 82 20.24 11.22 3.88
N GLU A 83 21.21 10.57 3.22
CA GLU A 83 21.44 9.10 3.26
C GLU A 83 20.44 8.24 2.49
N PHE A 84 19.48 8.83 1.76
CA PHE A 84 18.62 8.07 0.86
C PHE A 84 19.30 7.86 -0.50
N GLU A 85 19.17 6.66 -1.04
CA GLU A 85 19.52 6.35 -2.42
C GLU A 85 18.32 6.61 -3.33
N GLU A 86 18.51 7.35 -4.43
CA GLU A 86 17.49 7.48 -5.46
C GLU A 86 17.39 6.19 -6.28
N ILE A 87 16.20 5.60 -6.35
CA ILE A 87 15.98 4.33 -7.08
C ILE A 87 15.18 4.52 -8.35
N PHE A 88 14.45 5.63 -8.47
CA PHE A 88 13.67 5.99 -9.64
C PHE A 88 13.40 7.49 -9.66
N ARG A 89 13.46 8.11 -10.84
CA ARG A 89 13.04 9.48 -11.08
C ARG A 89 12.54 9.65 -12.50
N ASP A 90 11.39 10.30 -12.64
CA ASP A 90 10.93 10.96 -13.86
C ASP A 90 10.28 12.32 -13.51
N ASP A 91 9.62 12.95 -14.47
CA ASP A 91 8.99 14.28 -14.30
C ASP A 91 7.82 14.29 -13.30
N GLN A 92 7.20 13.13 -13.04
CA GLN A 92 5.99 12.99 -12.23
C GLN A 92 6.23 12.21 -10.94
N LEU A 93 7.31 11.42 -10.83
CA LEU A 93 7.57 10.51 -9.73
C LEU A 93 9.05 10.46 -9.38
N ALA A 94 9.36 10.68 -8.10
CA ALA A 94 10.64 10.35 -7.52
C ALA A 94 10.46 9.29 -6.42
N ILE A 95 11.33 8.29 -6.36
CA ILE A 95 11.37 7.27 -5.30
C ILE A 95 12.78 7.21 -4.73
N LEU A 96 12.88 7.36 -3.41
CA LEU A 96 14.10 7.20 -2.67
C LEU A 96 13.98 6.05 -1.66
N PHE A 97 15.08 5.33 -1.45
CA PHE A 97 15.14 4.13 -0.63
C PHE A 97 16.34 4.18 0.31
N LYS A 98 16.13 3.70 1.53
CA LYS A 98 17.19 3.44 2.49
C LYS A 98 16.83 2.17 3.24
N SER A 99 17.83 1.41 3.66
CA SER A 99 17.61 0.26 4.52
C SER A 99 18.78 0.06 5.46
N PHE A 100 18.51 -0.54 6.61
CA PHE A 100 19.53 -0.87 7.59
C PHE A 100 19.12 -2.16 8.33
N LYS A 101 20.11 -2.81 8.92
CA LYS A 101 19.87 -4.04 9.70
C LYS A 101 19.55 -3.66 11.14
N HIS A 102 18.44 -4.18 11.64
CA HIS A 102 18.13 -4.20 13.07
C HIS A 102 19.04 -5.21 13.79
N ALA A 103 19.17 -5.08 15.12
CA ALA A 103 20.02 -5.94 15.95
C ALA A 103 19.72 -7.45 15.78
N GLU A 104 18.45 -7.78 15.54
CA GLU A 104 17.95 -9.15 15.33
C GLU A 104 18.16 -9.67 13.88
N ARG A 105 18.94 -8.94 13.07
CA ARG A 105 19.20 -9.21 11.64
C ARG A 105 17.99 -9.03 10.71
N TYR A 106 16.90 -8.42 11.19
CA TYR A 106 15.81 -7.98 10.33
C TYR A 106 16.23 -6.75 9.53
N THR A 107 15.69 -6.61 8.32
CA THR A 107 15.94 -5.42 7.49
C THR A 107 14.80 -4.42 7.70
N ILE A 108 15.14 -3.25 8.23
CA ILE A 108 14.24 -2.10 8.30
C ILE A 108 14.41 -1.31 7.00
N ILE A 109 13.29 -0.92 6.40
CA ILE A 109 13.24 -0.15 5.16
C ILE A 109 12.64 1.21 5.43
N GLN A 110 13.25 2.20 4.82
CA GLN A 110 12.74 3.55 4.70
C GLN A 110 12.53 3.85 3.21
N ILE A 111 11.33 4.28 2.85
CA ILE A 111 10.98 4.68 1.49
C ILE A 111 10.40 6.08 1.54
N LYS A 112 10.78 6.88 0.55
CA LYS A 112 10.17 8.15 0.22
C LYS A 112 9.73 8.13 -1.21
N TYR A 113 8.58 8.73 -1.48
CA TYR A 113 8.23 9.04 -2.85
C TYR A 113 7.43 10.33 -2.92
N GLU A 114 7.58 11.00 -4.05
CA GLU A 114 6.84 12.21 -4.35
C GLU A 114 6.28 12.10 -5.75
N PHE A 115 4.99 12.41 -5.89
CA PHE A 115 4.33 12.48 -7.18
C PHE A 115 3.23 13.53 -7.23
N LYS A 116 2.77 13.82 -8.44
CA LYS A 116 1.61 14.68 -8.68
C LYS A 116 0.48 13.84 -9.27
N MET A 117 -0.74 14.12 -8.84
CA MET A 117 -1.95 13.50 -9.37
C MET A 117 -2.91 14.58 -9.88
N LYS A 118 -3.69 14.23 -10.90
CA LYS A 118 -4.68 15.11 -11.54
C LYS A 118 -6.08 14.57 -11.32
N LYS A 119 -7.07 15.48 -11.22
CA LYS A 119 -8.52 15.15 -11.27
C LYS A 119 -9.01 14.24 -10.14
N THR A 120 -8.37 14.26 -8.98
CA THR A 120 -8.82 13.56 -7.76
C THR A 120 -8.88 14.58 -6.63
N SER A 121 -9.88 14.53 -5.77
CA SER A 121 -9.90 15.38 -4.57
C SER A 121 -9.02 14.79 -3.47
N VAL A 122 -8.56 15.63 -2.53
CA VAL A 122 -7.79 15.14 -1.37
C VAL A 122 -8.60 14.11 -0.58
N ASN A 123 -9.91 14.34 -0.43
CA ASN A 123 -10.80 13.41 0.27
C ASN A 123 -10.91 12.08 -0.45
N ASP A 124 -11.02 12.08 -1.78
CA ASP A 124 -11.03 10.83 -2.55
C ASP A 124 -9.73 10.07 -2.35
N PHE A 125 -8.58 10.76 -2.41
CA PHE A 125 -7.29 10.13 -2.12
C PHE A 125 -7.24 9.55 -0.70
N LEU A 126 -7.58 10.33 0.32
CA LEU A 126 -7.52 9.91 1.73
C LEU A 126 -8.46 8.75 2.07
N ASN A 127 -9.59 8.64 1.37
CA ASN A 127 -10.57 7.57 1.57
C ASN A 127 -10.29 6.34 0.69
N TYR A 128 -9.40 6.46 -0.30
CA TYR A 128 -9.09 5.36 -1.19
C TYR A 128 -8.24 4.30 -0.46
N THR A 129 -8.72 3.06 -0.39
CA THR A 129 -7.92 1.92 0.11
C THR A 129 -7.01 1.43 -1.01
N TYR A 130 -5.90 2.13 -1.22
CA TYR A 130 -4.96 1.93 -2.33
C TYR A 130 -3.98 0.80 -2.12
N LEU A 131 -4.43 -0.44 -1.98
CA LEU A 131 -3.49 -1.54 -1.88
C LEU A 131 -4.01 -2.77 -2.62
N THR A 132 -3.64 -2.90 -3.90
CA THR A 132 -3.84 -4.15 -4.66
C THR A 132 -3.19 -5.37 -3.98
N HIS A 133 -2.31 -5.10 -3.01
CA HIS A 133 -1.61 -6.07 -2.18
C HIS A 133 -2.27 -6.30 -0.82
N ILE A 134 -3.35 -5.61 -0.46
CA ILE A 134 -4.15 -5.98 0.70
C ILE A 134 -4.93 -7.25 0.37
N ASP A 135 -4.91 -8.17 1.32
CA ASP A 135 -5.74 -9.37 1.32
C ASP A 135 -6.97 -9.17 2.22
N GLN A 136 -6.77 -8.67 3.44
CA GLN A 136 -7.83 -8.29 4.36
C GLN A 136 -7.59 -6.89 4.93
N PHE A 137 -8.66 -6.13 5.13
CA PHE A 137 -8.61 -4.79 5.72
C PHE A 137 -9.86 -4.59 6.58
N THR A 138 -9.65 -4.45 7.88
CA THR A 138 -10.71 -4.34 8.87
C THR A 138 -10.45 -3.12 9.73
N THR A 139 -11.40 -2.19 9.74
CA THR A 139 -11.42 -1.12 10.74
C THR A 139 -11.93 -1.71 12.04
N LEU A 140 -11.04 -1.86 13.02
CA LEU A 140 -11.36 -2.41 14.34
C LEU A 140 -12.07 -1.36 15.22
N GLN A 141 -11.70 -0.09 15.06
CA GLN A 141 -12.30 1.02 15.82
C GLN A 141 -12.20 2.31 14.99
N THR A 142 -13.18 3.19 15.15
CA THR A 142 -13.13 4.56 14.64
C THR A 142 -13.47 5.52 15.77
N THR A 143 -12.64 6.55 15.94
CA THR A 143 -12.89 7.70 16.82
C THR A 143 -12.86 8.98 15.99
N SER A 144 -13.11 10.13 16.63
CA SER A 144 -12.92 11.44 15.99
C SER A 144 -11.46 11.75 15.66
N GLU A 145 -10.50 11.09 16.32
CA GLU A 145 -9.07 11.39 16.23
C GLU A 145 -8.30 10.38 15.39
N PHE A 146 -8.71 9.10 15.41
CA PHE A 146 -8.01 8.03 14.74
C PHE A 146 -8.92 6.87 14.35
N GLN A 147 -8.39 5.99 13.49
CA GLN A 147 -8.94 4.67 13.19
C GLN A 147 -7.93 3.61 13.58
N LEU A 148 -8.38 2.58 14.30
CA LEU A 148 -7.59 1.38 14.54
C LEU A 148 -7.88 0.38 13.42
N ILE A 149 -6.84 -0.09 12.76
CA ILE A 149 -6.96 -0.88 11.54
C ILE A 149 -6.12 -2.14 11.66
N TYR A 150 -6.72 -3.27 11.31
CA TYR A 150 -6.04 -4.50 10.96
C TYR A 150 -5.94 -4.59 9.43
N ALA A 151 -4.75 -4.92 8.92
CA ALA A 151 -4.59 -5.22 7.51
C ALA A 151 -3.62 -6.39 7.31
N SER A 152 -4.00 -7.33 6.46
CA SER A 152 -3.10 -8.38 5.95
C SER A 152 -2.74 -8.09 4.50
N PHE A 153 -1.48 -8.33 4.16
CA PHE A 153 -0.92 -8.10 2.84
C PHE A 153 -0.54 -9.42 2.19
N LYS A 154 -0.87 -9.54 0.91
CA LYS A 154 -0.49 -10.66 0.04
C LYS A 154 1.04 -10.76 -0.05
N LYS A 155 1.50 -11.98 -0.33
CA LYS A 155 2.90 -12.24 -0.65
C LYS A 155 3.34 -11.41 -1.86
N ILE A 156 4.51 -10.78 -1.76
CA ILE A 156 5.15 -10.02 -2.83
C ILE A 156 6.48 -10.67 -3.17
N GLN A 157 6.56 -11.36 -4.32
CA GLN A 157 7.76 -12.09 -4.74
C GLN A 157 8.26 -13.04 -3.64
N PHE A 158 9.43 -12.76 -3.05
CA PHE A 158 10.07 -13.52 -1.97
C PHE A 158 9.77 -12.96 -0.56
N VAL A 159 8.93 -11.94 -0.45
CA VAL A 159 8.43 -11.41 0.83
C VAL A 159 7.09 -12.06 1.13
N ASP A 160 7.07 -12.98 2.10
CA ASP A 160 5.84 -13.65 2.53
C ASP A 160 4.81 -12.65 3.07
N SER A 161 3.53 -13.06 3.14
CA SER A 161 2.44 -12.23 3.63
C SER A 161 2.72 -11.68 5.03
N ARG A 162 2.21 -10.47 5.28
CA ARG A 162 2.40 -9.77 6.55
C ARG A 162 1.10 -9.16 7.01
N GLU A 163 0.83 -9.29 8.28
CA GLU A 163 -0.26 -8.60 8.95
C GLU A 163 0.26 -7.41 9.75
N TYR A 164 -0.59 -6.42 9.93
CA TYR A 164 -0.32 -5.21 10.68
C TYR A 164 -1.56 -4.80 11.46
N VAL A 165 -1.32 -4.33 12.68
CA VAL A 165 -2.30 -3.58 13.47
C VAL A 165 -1.74 -2.19 13.67
N PHE A 166 -2.46 -1.17 13.23
CA PHE A 166 -1.97 0.20 13.27
C PHE A 166 -3.09 1.21 13.48
N ILE A 167 -2.72 2.33 14.11
CA ILE A 167 -3.57 3.52 14.13
C ILE A 167 -3.32 4.33 12.87
N LYS A 168 -4.39 4.86 12.29
CA LYS A 168 -4.39 5.82 11.19
C LYS A 168 -5.05 7.10 11.68
N TYR A 169 -4.38 8.23 11.53
CA TYR A 169 -4.95 9.54 11.85
C TYR A 169 -4.74 10.48 10.68
N GLN A 170 -5.68 11.41 10.54
CA GLN A 170 -5.75 12.37 9.46
C GLN A 170 -5.97 13.75 10.05
N LYS A 171 -5.25 14.76 9.55
CA LYS A 171 -5.36 16.14 10.03
C LYS A 171 -5.23 17.11 8.87
N GLN A 172 -6.05 18.15 8.88
CA GLN A 172 -5.85 19.29 8.00
C GLN A 172 -4.87 20.26 8.67
N LEU A 173 -3.72 20.53 8.03
CA LEU A 173 -2.69 21.43 8.52
C LEU A 173 -2.96 22.89 8.12
N SER A 174 -3.58 23.09 6.95
CA SER A 174 -4.05 24.39 6.47
C SER A 174 -5.13 24.19 5.41
N GLN A 175 -5.70 25.28 4.86
CA GLN A 175 -6.77 25.23 3.86
C GLN A 175 -6.48 24.29 2.68
N HIS A 176 -5.21 24.16 2.27
CA HIS A 176 -4.79 23.37 1.11
C HIS A 176 -3.80 22.26 1.45
N LYS A 177 -3.64 21.93 2.74
CA LYS A 177 -2.59 21.01 3.19
C LYS A 177 -3.12 20.02 4.20
N TYR A 178 -2.90 18.74 3.92
CA TYR A 178 -3.44 17.63 4.68
C TYR A 178 -2.33 16.64 4.98
N ILE A 179 -2.48 15.93 6.09
CA ILE A 179 -1.56 14.89 6.51
C ILE A 179 -2.35 13.64 6.92
N GLN A 180 -1.86 12.48 6.50
CA GLN A 180 -2.28 11.20 7.01
C GLN A 180 -1.05 10.46 7.50
N VAL A 181 -1.10 9.90 8.70
CA VAL A 181 0.02 9.12 9.20
C VAL A 181 -0.52 7.85 9.87
N LEU A 182 0.30 6.81 9.78
CA LEU A 182 0.03 5.47 10.25
C LEU A 182 1.17 5.03 11.15
N ARG A 183 0.83 4.34 12.24
CA ARG A 183 1.82 3.78 13.18
C ARG A 183 1.28 2.49 13.78
N SER A 184 2.11 1.46 13.79
CA SER A 184 1.76 0.20 14.45
C SER A 184 1.63 0.40 15.95
N ILE A 185 0.66 -0.29 16.52
CA ILE A 185 0.49 -0.40 17.97
C ILE A 185 0.74 -1.85 18.38
N ASN A 186 1.14 -2.04 19.63
CA ASN A 186 1.17 -3.39 20.19
C ASN A 186 -0.28 -3.86 20.34
N SER A 187 -0.53 -5.09 19.90
CA SER A 187 -1.82 -5.73 20.05
C SER A 187 -1.59 -7.21 20.31
N ASP A 188 -2.29 -7.75 21.30
CA ASP A 188 -2.26 -9.17 21.64
C ASP A 188 -3.16 -10.01 20.72
N GLN A 189 -3.72 -9.42 19.66
CA GLN A 189 -4.51 -10.14 18.67
C GLN A 189 -3.75 -11.34 18.11
N SER A 190 -4.44 -12.47 17.98
CA SER A 190 -3.90 -13.70 17.43
C SER A 190 -3.27 -13.46 16.05
N GLN A 191 -2.12 -14.07 15.82
CA GLN A 191 -1.34 -13.90 14.60
C GLN A 191 -1.63 -15.06 13.66
N GLN A 192 -2.16 -14.77 12.47
CA GLN A 192 -2.27 -15.77 11.41
C GLN A 192 -0.96 -15.85 10.61
N THR A 193 -0.26 -14.72 10.48
CA THR A 193 1.01 -14.60 9.77
C THR A 193 2.01 -13.76 10.57
N THR A 194 3.24 -13.62 10.07
CA THR A 194 4.24 -12.76 10.72
C THR A 194 3.74 -11.31 10.77
N ARG A 195 3.67 -10.74 11.97
CA ARG A 195 3.29 -9.34 12.19
C ARG A 195 4.45 -8.40 11.85
N GLY A 196 4.24 -7.54 10.85
CA GLY A 196 5.17 -6.45 10.56
C GLY A 196 4.97 -5.26 11.50
N ILE A 197 5.93 -4.34 11.51
CA ILE A 197 5.86 -3.12 12.31
C ILE A 197 5.99 -1.92 11.39
N ILE A 198 4.98 -1.05 11.41
CA ILE A 198 5.05 0.29 10.83
C ILE A 198 5.54 1.21 11.92
N TYR A 199 6.82 1.59 11.89
CA TYR A 199 7.34 2.56 12.84
C TYR A 199 6.71 3.93 12.62
N ILE A 200 6.63 4.35 11.36
CA ILE A 200 5.88 5.52 10.91
C ILE A 200 5.67 5.42 9.40
N SER A 201 4.48 5.73 8.90
CA SER A 201 4.19 5.80 7.47
C SER A 201 3.14 6.86 7.21
N GLY A 202 3.03 7.41 6.01
CA GLY A 202 2.02 8.43 5.74
C GLY A 202 2.19 9.22 4.45
N PHE A 203 1.29 10.17 4.31
CA PHE A 203 1.21 11.11 3.20
C PHE A 203 1.10 12.54 3.71
N LEU A 204 1.83 13.44 3.08
CA LEU A 204 1.59 14.87 3.10
C LEU A 204 1.01 15.26 1.73
N LEU A 205 -0.17 15.83 1.75
CA LEU A 205 -0.94 16.21 0.57
C LEU A 205 -1.04 17.71 0.51
N GLU A 206 -0.75 18.28 -0.65
CA GLU A 206 -0.85 19.71 -0.91
C GLU A 206 -1.67 19.92 -2.18
N GLU A 207 -2.79 20.63 -2.05
CA GLU A 207 -3.59 21.06 -3.20
C GLU A 207 -2.84 22.15 -3.96
N MET A 208 -2.65 21.92 -5.25
CA MET A 208 -1.96 22.82 -6.15
C MET A 208 -2.97 23.52 -7.08
N PRO A 209 -2.59 24.67 -7.68
CA PRO A 209 -3.37 25.27 -8.76
C PRO A 209 -3.65 24.25 -9.87
N ASN A 210 -4.78 24.39 -10.57
CA ASN A 210 -5.25 23.49 -11.65
C ASN A 210 -5.76 22.12 -11.21
N GLN A 211 -6.29 21.99 -9.99
CA GLN A 211 -6.86 20.73 -9.47
C GLN A 211 -5.83 19.57 -9.47
N GLU A 212 -4.57 19.91 -9.24
CA GLU A 212 -3.49 18.96 -9.02
C GLU A 212 -3.30 18.76 -7.51
N ILE A 213 -2.91 17.56 -7.11
CA ILE A 213 -2.46 17.29 -5.74
C ILE A 213 -1.00 16.85 -5.81
N ARG A 214 -0.15 17.50 -5.02
CA ARG A 214 1.20 17.02 -4.74
C ARG A 214 1.13 16.07 -3.56
N VAL A 215 1.63 14.86 -3.76
CA VAL A 215 1.71 13.82 -2.74
C VAL A 215 3.16 13.59 -2.39
N GLN A 216 3.52 13.80 -1.13
CA GLN A 216 4.79 13.37 -0.57
C GLN A 216 4.52 12.25 0.42
N ALA A 217 5.24 11.15 0.31
CA ALA A 217 5.05 10.00 1.17
C ALA A 217 6.35 9.59 1.85
N TYR A 218 6.22 9.03 3.04
CA TYR A 218 7.29 8.40 3.80
C TYR A 218 6.78 7.12 4.43
N ALA A 219 7.58 6.06 4.43
CA ALA A 219 7.30 4.84 5.15
C ALA A 219 8.58 4.30 5.77
N GLU A 220 8.54 3.95 7.05
CA GLU A 220 9.56 3.23 7.80
C GLU A 220 8.95 1.97 8.39
N VAL A 221 9.38 0.81 7.88
CA VAL A 221 8.72 -0.47 8.12
C VAL A 221 9.75 -1.55 8.42
N ASP A 222 9.46 -2.37 9.44
CA ASP A 222 10.10 -3.65 9.68
C ASP A 222 9.16 -4.77 9.23
N PHE A 223 9.48 -5.39 8.09
CA PHE A 223 8.73 -6.55 7.61
C PHE A 223 9.10 -7.85 8.37
N LYS A 224 9.97 -7.80 9.38
CA LYS A 224 10.53 -8.96 10.10
C LYS A 224 11.15 -9.98 9.14
N ILE A 225 11.79 -9.50 8.09
CA ILE A 225 12.44 -10.32 7.06
C ILE A 225 13.96 -10.28 7.21
N LYS A 226 14.60 -11.43 6.98
CA LYS A 226 16.05 -11.59 6.92
C LYS A 226 16.53 -11.68 5.48
N LEU A 227 16.11 -10.73 4.65
CA LEU A 227 16.47 -10.68 3.23
C LEU A 227 17.55 -9.61 2.98
N PRO A 228 18.47 -9.85 2.01
CA PRO A 228 19.43 -8.83 1.59
C PRO A 228 18.73 -7.55 1.12
N PRO A 229 19.20 -6.36 1.53
CA PRO A 229 18.64 -5.08 1.13
C PRO A 229 18.36 -4.93 -0.37
N GLY A 230 19.28 -5.37 -1.23
CA GLY A 230 19.15 -5.26 -2.69
C GLY A 230 17.97 -6.06 -3.25
N MET A 231 17.62 -7.19 -2.64
CA MET A 231 16.43 -7.95 -3.03
C MET A 231 15.17 -7.17 -2.68
N ILE A 232 15.06 -6.73 -1.42
CA ILE A 232 13.86 -6.03 -0.95
C ILE A 232 13.64 -4.73 -1.74
N LYS A 233 14.70 -3.97 -1.98
CA LYS A 233 14.70 -2.79 -2.84
C LYS A 233 14.13 -3.10 -4.23
N LYS A 234 14.59 -4.17 -4.88
CA LYS A 234 14.10 -4.57 -6.21
C LYS A 234 12.61 -4.90 -6.18
N ALA A 235 12.15 -5.73 -5.24
CA ALA A 235 10.73 -6.08 -5.13
C ALA A 235 9.85 -4.84 -4.90
N LEU A 236 10.20 -4.01 -3.92
CA LEU A 236 9.43 -2.81 -3.57
C LEU A 236 9.42 -1.76 -4.68
N SER A 237 10.54 -1.59 -5.41
CA SER A 237 10.60 -0.66 -6.54
C SER A 237 9.62 -0.99 -7.66
N ILE A 238 9.44 -2.28 -7.96
CA ILE A 238 8.54 -2.76 -9.02
C ILE A 238 7.09 -2.56 -8.59
N GLU A 239 6.74 -3.01 -7.39
CA GLU A 239 5.37 -2.90 -6.89
C GLU A 239 4.96 -1.44 -6.64
N LEU A 240 5.84 -0.63 -6.05
CA LEU A 240 5.53 0.78 -5.81
C LEU A 240 5.34 1.54 -7.12
N LYS A 241 6.20 1.31 -8.13
CA LYS A 241 6.01 1.91 -9.45
C LYS A 241 4.67 1.50 -10.07
N ARG A 242 4.32 0.21 -10.00
CA ARG A 242 3.04 -0.30 -10.51
C ARG A 242 1.86 0.34 -9.78
N ALA A 243 1.94 0.45 -8.46
CA ALA A 243 0.88 1.02 -7.62
C ALA A 243 0.73 2.53 -7.79
N LEU A 244 1.79 3.26 -8.14
CA LEU A 244 1.73 4.71 -8.33
C LEU A 244 1.33 5.13 -9.74
N GLN A 245 1.62 4.30 -10.75
CA GLN A 245 1.26 4.58 -12.14
C GLN A 245 -0.25 4.82 -12.34
N GLN A 246 -1.11 4.15 -11.58
CA GLN A 246 -2.57 4.34 -11.65
C GLN A 246 -3.07 5.71 -11.17
N PHE A 247 -2.23 6.49 -10.46
CA PHE A 247 -2.58 7.83 -9.98
C PHE A 247 -1.99 8.95 -10.86
N ILE A 248 -0.93 8.63 -11.58
CA ILE A 248 -0.18 9.59 -12.40
C ILE A 248 -0.78 9.68 -13.80
N TYR A 249 -1.29 8.57 -14.34
CA TYR A 249 -1.79 8.43 -15.71
C TYR A 249 -3.25 7.97 -15.75
#